data_AF-A0A1C4EV53-F1
#
_entry.id   AF-A0A1C4EV53-F1
#
_cell.length_a   1.000
_cell.length_b   1.000
_cell.length_c   1.000
_cell.angle_alpha   90.00
_cell.angle_beta   90.00
_cell.angle_gamma   90.00
#
_symmetry.space_group_name_H-M   'P 1'
#
loop_
_entity.id
_entity.type
_entity.pdbx_description
1 polymer ?
#
loop_
_entity_poly.entity_id
_entity_poly.type
_entity_poly.pdbx_seq_one_letter_code
_entity_poly.pdbx_strand_id
1 'polypeptide(L)'
;MHLFEPLRLKFSKPDWARNPEFGLLDTVLEQHPELIKVAAEDVLRGCVQSEFGRQDMPSVEQIVRAAIYKEIKGLDYRELEYAQSDSRICEQFVKLDNRHPFSFQVFQKYISKISEESLQQVLVSLNKIAIEEGLEDIQQLRQDSTIVETNIHYPTNNSLVWDCIKDSHRLLTQLSAEVKKMDWRDYTKDAKRTFFKINNTKSGDKRIDLFNKQLITFTKCINQVANAVKKSQVVV
;
A
#
# COMPACT_ATOMS: atom_id res chain seq x y z
N MET A 1 -16.66 23.55 -2.80
CA MET A 1 -16.50 22.27 -2.10
C MET A 1 -17.40 22.31 -0.87
N HIS A 2 -18.56 21.65 -0.95
CA HIS A 2 -19.61 21.71 0.06
C HIS A 2 -19.21 21.03 1.37
N LEU A 3 -18.20 20.15 1.33
CA LEU A 3 -17.63 19.46 2.50
C LEU A 3 -16.80 20.37 3.43
N PHE A 4 -16.08 21.35 2.89
CA PHE A 4 -15.12 22.13 3.69
C PHE A 4 -15.75 23.26 4.51
N GLU A 5 -16.92 23.75 4.10
CA GLU A 5 -17.66 24.77 4.85
C GLU A 5 -18.08 24.26 6.25
N PRO A 6 -18.79 23.13 6.40
CA PRO A 6 -19.13 22.59 7.71
C PRO A 6 -17.92 22.09 8.49
N LEU A 7 -16.90 21.54 7.82
CA LEU A 7 -15.66 21.14 8.47
C LEU A 7 -14.97 22.33 9.15
N ARG A 8 -14.91 23.49 8.48
CA ARG A 8 -14.30 24.70 9.04
C ARG A 8 -15.02 25.18 10.29
N LEU A 9 -16.34 25.00 10.38
CA LEU A 9 -17.10 25.31 11.59
C LEU A 9 -16.70 24.40 12.76
N LYS A 10 -16.37 23.13 12.52
CA LYS A 10 -15.93 22.20 13.58
C LYS A 10 -14.60 22.58 14.21
N PHE A 11 -13.71 23.24 13.47
CA PHE A 11 -12.42 23.72 13.99
C PHE A 11 -12.55 24.84 15.03
N SER A 12 -13.76 25.38 15.26
CA SER A 12 -14.04 26.21 16.44
C SER A 12 -13.84 25.45 17.76
N LYS A 13 -14.00 24.11 17.76
CA LYS A 13 -13.73 23.26 18.92
C LYS A 13 -12.26 22.81 18.92
N PRO A 14 -11.54 22.94 20.05
CA PRO A 14 -10.12 22.57 20.14
C PRO A 14 -9.82 21.11 19.79
N ASP A 15 -10.72 20.19 20.13
CA ASP A 15 -10.53 18.76 19.92
C ASP A 15 -10.45 18.41 18.42
N TRP A 16 -11.36 18.99 17.61
CA TRP A 16 -11.37 18.84 16.16
C TRP A 16 -10.22 19.59 15.48
N ALA A 17 -9.85 20.76 15.98
CA ALA A 17 -8.71 21.51 15.45
C ALA A 17 -7.38 20.76 15.63
N ARG A 18 -7.21 20.03 16.74
CA ARG A 18 -6.04 19.18 16.99
C ARG A 18 -6.11 17.83 16.28
N ASN A 19 -7.29 17.40 15.87
CA ASN A 19 -7.53 16.14 15.19
C ASN A 19 -8.38 16.35 13.92
N PRO A 20 -7.83 17.05 12.91
CA PRO A 20 -8.60 17.45 11.73
C PRO A 20 -9.11 16.27 10.92
N GLU A 21 -8.39 15.13 10.94
CA GLU A 21 -8.80 13.87 10.29
C GLU A 21 -10.14 13.37 10.82
N PHE A 22 -10.30 13.29 12.15
CA PHE A 22 -11.56 12.87 12.75
C PHE A 22 -12.66 13.92 12.56
N GLY A 23 -12.32 15.21 12.51
CA GLY A 23 -13.27 16.27 12.17
C GLY A 23 -13.80 16.15 10.74
N LEU A 24 -12.94 15.80 9.79
CA LEU A 24 -13.30 15.52 8.40
C LEU A 24 -14.20 14.29 8.32
N LEU A 25 -13.78 13.17 8.90
CA LEU A 25 -14.58 11.94 8.91
C LEU A 25 -15.94 12.13 9.56
N ASP A 26 -16.00 12.84 10.68
CA ASP A 26 -17.25 13.17 11.36
C ASP A 26 -18.17 13.99 10.45
N THR A 27 -17.61 14.95 9.71
CA THR A 27 -18.37 15.77 8.75
C THR A 27 -18.90 14.94 7.57
N VAL A 28 -18.05 14.08 6.99
CA VAL A 28 -18.44 13.17 5.91
C VAL A 28 -19.58 12.26 6.38
N LEU A 29 -19.44 11.62 7.54
CA LEU A 29 -20.47 10.71 8.07
C LEU A 29 -21.79 11.42 8.43
N GLU A 30 -21.74 12.70 8.81
CA GLU A 30 -22.95 13.50 9.08
C GLU A 30 -23.67 13.96 7.81
N GLN A 31 -22.92 14.33 6.77
CA GLN A 31 -23.50 14.72 5.47
C GLN A 31 -23.97 13.52 4.66
N HIS A 32 -23.38 12.35 4.87
CA HIS A 32 -23.64 11.13 4.13
C HIS A 32 -24.08 9.95 5.03
N PRO A 33 -25.27 10.02 5.68
CA PRO A 33 -25.76 8.95 6.54
C PRO A 33 -25.95 7.60 5.83
N GLU A 34 -26.07 7.60 4.50
CA GLU A 34 -26.11 6.40 3.68
C GLU A 34 -24.88 5.49 3.88
N LEU A 35 -23.71 6.06 4.15
CA LEU A 35 -22.49 5.30 4.43
C LEU A 35 -22.66 4.40 5.67
N ILE A 36 -23.36 4.91 6.69
CA ILE A 36 -23.64 4.15 7.92
C ILE A 36 -24.73 3.12 7.67
N LYS A 37 -25.73 3.45 6.84
CA LYS A 37 -26.85 2.55 6.53
C LYS A 37 -26.40 1.27 5.82
N VAL A 38 -25.37 1.34 4.97
CA VAL A 38 -24.77 0.15 4.34
C VAL A 38 -24.33 -0.87 5.38
N ALA A 39 -23.66 -0.43 6.45
CA ALA A 39 -23.23 -1.31 7.53
C ALA A 39 -24.37 -1.74 8.47
N ALA A 40 -25.54 -1.10 8.41
CA ALA A 40 -26.67 -1.40 9.29
C ALA A 40 -27.20 -2.81 9.07
N GLU A 41 -27.31 -3.26 7.81
CA GLU A 41 -27.82 -4.60 7.48
C GLU A 41 -26.96 -5.70 8.08
N ASP A 42 -25.63 -5.52 8.08
CA ASP A 42 -24.69 -6.47 8.65
C ASP A 42 -24.71 -6.50 10.17
N VAL A 43 -24.70 -5.31 10.79
CA VAL A 43 -24.69 -5.18 12.26
C VAL A 43 -25.98 -5.73 12.86
N LEU A 44 -27.12 -5.45 12.22
CA LEU A 44 -28.45 -5.87 12.66
C LEU A 44 -28.77 -7.32 12.26
N ARG A 45 -27.95 -7.96 11.42
CA ARG A 45 -28.13 -9.36 11.02
C ARG A 45 -28.23 -10.26 12.25
N GLY A 46 -29.34 -10.99 12.35
CA GLY A 46 -29.65 -11.89 13.47
C GLY A 46 -30.09 -11.20 14.77
N CYS A 47 -30.37 -9.89 14.76
CA CYS A 47 -31.00 -9.21 15.88
C CYS A 47 -32.53 -9.25 15.70
N VAL A 48 -33.25 -9.77 16.70
CA VAL A 48 -34.70 -9.62 16.76
C VAL A 48 -34.98 -8.18 17.19
N GLN A 49 -35.67 -7.41 16.35
CA GLN A 49 -36.13 -6.08 16.73
C GLN A 49 -37.10 -6.22 17.91
N SER A 50 -36.67 -5.79 19.09
CA SER A 50 -37.50 -5.65 20.28
C SER A 50 -38.00 -4.22 20.34
N GLU A 51 -39.32 -4.02 20.45
CA GLU A 51 -39.94 -2.70 20.62
C GLU A 51 -39.44 -1.97 21.88
N PHE A 52 -38.94 -2.72 22.86
CA PHE A 52 -38.19 -2.21 23.99
C PHE A 52 -36.70 -2.40 23.71
N GLY A 53 -36.04 -1.36 23.20
CA GLY A 53 -34.60 -1.39 22.97
C GLY A 53 -33.84 -1.68 24.27
N ARG A 54 -32.83 -2.56 24.23
CA ARG A 54 -31.85 -2.65 25.33
C ARG A 54 -31.12 -1.31 25.42
N GLN A 55 -31.24 -0.61 26.54
CA GLN A 55 -30.54 0.67 26.77
C GLN A 55 -29.01 0.56 26.60
N ASP A 56 -28.46 -0.64 26.76
CA ASP A 56 -27.03 -0.93 26.68
C ASP A 56 -26.52 -1.32 25.27
N MET A 57 -27.36 -1.22 24.24
CA MET A 57 -26.93 -1.53 22.87
C MET A 57 -26.41 -0.28 22.15
N PRO A 58 -25.16 -0.30 21.63
CA PRO A 58 -24.67 0.81 20.82
C PRO A 58 -25.46 0.90 19.51
N SER A 59 -25.69 2.12 19.05
CA SER A 59 -26.31 2.39 17.74
C SER A 59 -25.39 1.94 16.60
N VAL A 60 -25.96 1.73 15.40
CA VAL A 60 -25.16 1.39 14.20
C VAL A 60 -24.12 2.48 13.93
N GLU A 61 -24.49 3.76 14.09
CA GLU A 61 -23.56 4.89 13.94
C GLU A 61 -22.39 4.80 14.93
N GLN A 62 -22.66 4.53 16.21
CA GLN A 62 -21.62 4.32 17.22
C GLN A 62 -20.70 3.15 16.88
N ILE A 63 -21.25 2.04 16.38
CA ILE A 63 -20.47 0.85 16.01
C ILE A 63 -19.54 1.16 14.83
N VAL A 64 -20.06 1.80 13.78
CA VAL A 64 -19.26 2.17 12.58
C VAL A 64 -18.19 3.19 12.94
N ARG A 65 -18.53 4.24 13.71
CA ARG A 65 -17.55 5.23 14.18
C ARG A 65 -16.49 4.60 15.07
N ALA A 66 -16.86 3.68 15.96
CA ALA A 66 -15.90 2.95 16.79
C ALA A 66 -14.96 2.07 15.96
N ALA A 67 -15.48 1.40 14.91
CA ALA A 67 -14.66 0.64 13.97
C ALA A 67 -13.64 1.54 13.24
N ILE A 68 -14.09 2.68 12.69
CA ILE A 68 -13.22 3.64 12.02
C ILE A 68 -12.15 4.18 12.98
N TYR A 69 -12.54 4.55 14.20
CA TYR A 69 -11.61 5.06 15.21
C TYR A 69 -10.53 4.02 15.56
N LYS A 70 -10.96 2.77 15.79
CA LYS A 70 -10.08 1.65 16.10
C LYS A 70 -9.04 1.44 14.98
N GLU A 71 -9.47 1.42 13.73
CA GLU A 71 -8.57 1.17 12.60
C GLU A 71 -7.61 2.35 12.35
N ILE A 72 -8.08 3.59 12.41
CA ILE A 72 -7.22 4.78 12.21
C ILE A 72 -6.16 4.89 13.32
N LYS A 73 -6.52 4.57 14.56
CA LYS A 73 -5.58 4.59 15.68
C LYS A 73 -4.76 3.30 15.84
N GLY A 74 -5.04 2.26 15.06
CA GLY A 74 -4.37 0.96 15.16
C GLY A 74 -4.59 0.24 16.49
N LEU A 75 -5.77 0.41 17.09
CA LEU A 75 -6.09 -0.12 18.43
C LEU A 75 -6.64 -1.55 18.36
N ASP A 76 -6.41 -2.31 19.44
CA ASP A 76 -7.21 -3.48 19.76
C ASP A 76 -8.56 -3.12 20.41
N TYR A 77 -9.42 -4.11 20.66
CA TYR A 77 -10.75 -3.86 21.26
C TYR A 77 -10.71 -3.41 22.73
N ARG A 78 -9.68 -3.80 23.50
CA ARG A 78 -9.51 -3.40 24.91
C ARG A 78 -8.95 -1.99 25.01
N GLU A 79 -8.03 -1.65 24.12
CA GLU A 79 -7.53 -0.28 23.95
C GLU A 79 -8.64 0.65 23.48
N LEU A 80 -9.52 0.20 22.58
CA LEU A 80 -10.73 0.94 22.22
C LEU A 80 -11.66 1.16 23.42
N GLU A 81 -11.85 0.15 24.28
CA GLU A 81 -12.62 0.30 25.53
C GLU A 81 -12.02 1.38 26.42
N TYR A 82 -10.71 1.33 26.66
CA TYR A 82 -10.01 2.35 27.44
C TYR A 82 -10.10 3.74 26.82
N ALA A 83 -9.92 3.85 25.50
CA ALA A 83 -9.93 5.11 24.77
C ALA A 83 -11.26 5.87 24.87
N GLN A 84 -12.39 5.18 25.02
CA GLN A 84 -13.69 5.83 25.24
C GLN A 84 -13.71 6.69 26.50
N SER A 85 -12.95 6.30 27.52
CA SER A 85 -12.88 7.01 28.81
C SER A 85 -11.70 7.98 28.91
N ASP A 86 -10.59 7.66 28.27
CA ASP A 86 -9.35 8.45 28.35
C ASP A 86 -9.32 9.60 27.32
N SER A 87 -9.93 9.39 26.15
CA SER A 87 -9.81 10.29 25.00
C SER A 87 -11.12 11.01 24.68
N ARG A 88 -11.15 12.32 24.92
CA ARG A 88 -12.30 13.20 24.55
C ARG A 88 -12.62 13.14 23.06
N ILE A 89 -11.63 12.99 22.20
CA ILE A 89 -11.87 12.88 20.76
C ILE A 89 -12.52 11.54 20.41
N CYS A 90 -12.18 10.45 21.12
CA CYS A 90 -12.87 9.17 20.97
C CYS A 90 -14.34 9.29 21.38
N GLU A 91 -14.59 9.86 22.56
CA GLU A 91 -15.94 10.07 23.07
C GLU A 91 -16.81 10.90 22.11
N GLN A 92 -16.26 12.02 21.62
CA GLN A 92 -16.95 12.91 20.69
C GLN A 92 -17.17 12.25 19.32
N PHE A 93 -16.14 11.62 18.76
CA PHE A 93 -16.22 11.00 17.43
C PHE A 93 -17.14 9.79 17.42
N VAL A 94 -17.14 8.96 18.46
CA VAL A 94 -18.04 7.80 18.58
C VAL A 94 -19.46 8.24 18.94
N LYS A 95 -19.68 9.48 19.40
CA LYS A 95 -20.96 10.02 19.88
C LYS A 95 -21.49 9.23 21.08
N LEU A 96 -20.68 9.10 22.12
CA LEU A 96 -21.07 8.40 23.34
C LEU A 96 -22.02 9.22 24.24
N ASP A 97 -22.15 10.54 24.04
CA ASP A 97 -23.06 11.43 24.76
C ASP A 97 -22.99 11.28 26.30
N ASN A 98 -21.78 11.21 26.88
CA ASN A 98 -21.53 10.93 28.31
C ASN A 98 -22.12 9.61 28.84
N ARG A 99 -22.45 8.65 27.98
CA ARG A 99 -22.83 7.29 28.41
C ARG A 99 -21.61 6.55 28.95
N HIS A 100 -21.87 5.52 29.75
CA HIS A 100 -20.81 4.61 30.17
C HIS A 100 -20.13 3.95 28.95
N PRO A 101 -18.80 3.77 29.00
CA PRO A 101 -18.08 3.08 27.95
C PRO A 101 -18.68 1.70 27.66
N PHE A 102 -18.78 1.36 26.38
CA PHE A 102 -19.15 0.01 25.98
C PHE A 102 -17.98 -0.94 26.18
N SER A 103 -18.26 -2.15 26.64
CA SER A 103 -17.20 -3.14 26.86
C SER A 103 -16.56 -3.60 25.54
N PHE A 104 -15.29 -4.02 25.60
CA PHE A 104 -14.58 -4.54 24.43
C PHE A 104 -15.34 -5.68 23.73
N GLN A 105 -16.06 -6.51 24.50
CA GLN A 105 -16.83 -7.65 23.99
C GLN A 105 -18.01 -7.21 23.13
N VAL A 106 -18.67 -6.11 23.54
CA VAL A 106 -19.78 -5.53 22.77
C VAL A 106 -19.26 -5.03 21.43
N PHE A 107 -18.19 -4.23 21.44
CA PHE A 107 -17.63 -3.74 20.19
C PHE A 107 -17.07 -4.84 19.31
N GLN A 108 -16.33 -5.80 19.88
CA GLN A 108 -15.85 -6.96 19.13
C GLN A 108 -17.00 -7.70 18.45
N LYS A 109 -18.09 -7.97 19.17
CA LYS A 109 -19.26 -8.70 18.65
C LYS A 109 -19.92 -8.00 17.45
N TYR A 110 -20.02 -6.68 17.47
CA TYR A 110 -20.73 -5.93 16.43
C TYR A 110 -19.83 -5.49 15.28
N ILE A 111 -18.61 -5.04 15.58
CA ILE A 111 -17.64 -4.61 14.57
C ILE A 111 -17.24 -5.82 13.70
N SER A 112 -17.06 -7.01 14.29
CA SER A 112 -16.71 -8.22 13.53
C SER A 112 -17.81 -8.71 12.59
N LYS A 113 -19.03 -8.14 12.63
CA LYS A 113 -20.12 -8.50 11.70
C LYS A 113 -20.07 -7.71 10.41
N ILE A 114 -19.36 -6.58 10.35
CA ILE A 114 -19.23 -5.77 9.14
C ILE A 114 -18.55 -6.64 8.08
N SER A 115 -19.27 -6.94 7.01
CA SER A 115 -18.78 -7.79 5.94
C SER A 115 -17.83 -7.04 5.02
N GLU A 116 -17.00 -7.79 4.31
CA GLU A 116 -16.14 -7.27 3.26
C GLU A 116 -16.95 -6.54 2.17
N GLU A 117 -18.11 -7.08 1.80
CA GLU A 117 -18.99 -6.50 0.78
C GLU A 117 -19.50 -5.11 1.20
N SER A 118 -20.02 -4.98 2.42
CA SER A 118 -20.47 -3.68 2.95
C SER A 118 -19.33 -2.69 3.07
N LEU A 119 -18.14 -3.13 3.52
CA LEU A 119 -16.97 -2.27 3.59
C LEU A 119 -16.58 -1.76 2.19
N GLN A 120 -16.58 -2.62 1.19
CA GLN A 120 -16.28 -2.25 -0.19
C GLN A 120 -17.29 -1.24 -0.73
N GLN A 121 -18.59 -1.42 -0.46
CA GLN A 121 -19.62 -0.47 -0.84
C GLN A 121 -19.43 0.91 -0.18
N VAL A 122 -19.06 0.95 1.10
CA VAL A 122 -18.72 2.19 1.81
C VAL A 122 -17.52 2.87 1.16
N LEU A 123 -16.44 2.13 0.86
CA LEU A 123 -15.25 2.66 0.21
C LEU A 123 -15.55 3.22 -1.19
N VAL A 124 -16.34 2.51 -2.00
CA VAL A 124 -16.75 3.00 -3.32
C VAL A 124 -17.57 4.29 -3.20
N SER A 125 -18.48 4.36 -2.22
CA SER A 125 -19.31 5.54 -1.98
C SER A 125 -18.47 6.74 -1.50
N LEU A 126 -17.50 6.51 -0.62
CA LEU A 126 -16.53 7.53 -0.20
C LEU A 126 -15.72 8.09 -1.38
N ASN A 127 -15.26 7.23 -2.29
CA ASN A 127 -14.55 7.69 -3.49
C ASN A 127 -15.45 8.56 -4.39
N LYS A 128 -16.74 8.19 -4.56
CA LYS A 128 -17.69 9.02 -5.31
C LYS A 128 -17.85 10.41 -4.69
N ILE A 129 -17.98 10.49 -3.37
CA ILE A 129 -18.04 11.77 -2.64
C ILE A 129 -16.77 12.59 -2.90
N ALA A 130 -15.59 11.97 -2.85
CA ALA A 130 -14.33 12.66 -3.12
C ALA A 130 -14.27 13.23 -4.56
N ILE A 131 -14.79 12.50 -5.55
CA ILE A 131 -14.87 12.96 -6.94
C ILE A 131 -15.86 14.12 -7.08
N GLU A 132 -17.04 14.02 -6.47
CA GLU A 132 -18.06 15.08 -6.50
C GLU A 132 -17.57 16.38 -5.85
N GLU A 133 -16.78 16.27 -4.79
CA GLU A 133 -16.12 17.41 -4.14
C GLU A 133 -14.91 17.94 -4.93
N GLY A 134 -14.51 17.28 -6.02
CA GLY A 134 -13.39 17.67 -6.87
C GLY A 134 -12.01 17.42 -6.25
N LEU A 135 -11.91 16.46 -5.33
CA LEU A 135 -10.65 16.04 -4.71
C LEU A 135 -9.89 15.01 -5.58
N GLU A 136 -10.62 14.24 -6.38
CA GLU A 136 -10.08 13.21 -7.27
C GLU A 136 -10.75 13.30 -8.64
N ASP A 137 -9.97 13.12 -9.72
CA ASP A 137 -10.47 13.16 -11.10
C ASP A 137 -10.40 11.80 -11.82
N ILE A 138 -9.84 10.78 -11.17
CA ILE A 138 -9.62 9.40 -11.65
C ILE A 138 -8.83 9.34 -12.98
N GLN A 139 -8.22 10.43 -13.44
CA GLN A 139 -7.48 10.44 -14.71
C GLN A 139 -6.15 9.68 -14.58
N GLN A 140 -5.56 9.72 -13.39
CA GLN A 140 -4.32 9.01 -13.09
C GLN A 140 -4.44 8.31 -11.74
N LEU A 141 -4.44 6.97 -11.77
CA LEU A 141 -4.48 6.17 -10.55
C LEU A 141 -3.05 5.81 -10.13
N ARG A 142 -2.59 6.38 -9.01
CA ARG A 142 -1.32 5.98 -8.42
C ARG A 142 -1.51 4.65 -7.69
N GLN A 143 -1.00 3.57 -8.29
CA GLN A 143 -0.82 2.30 -7.58
C GLN A 143 0.53 2.37 -6.86
N ASP A 144 0.53 2.64 -5.56
CA ASP A 144 1.72 2.35 -4.75
C ASP A 144 1.85 0.82 -4.70
N SER A 145 2.85 0.29 -5.44
CA SER A 145 3.12 -1.13 -5.42
C SER A 145 3.63 -1.53 -4.04
N THR A 146 3.01 -2.54 -3.43
CA THR A 146 3.62 -3.21 -2.29
C THR A 146 4.98 -3.77 -2.73
N ILE A 147 6.01 -3.59 -1.90
CA ILE A 147 7.34 -4.17 -2.14
C ILE A 147 7.18 -5.68 -2.01
N VAL A 148 6.91 -6.35 -3.12
CA VAL A 148 7.04 -7.81 -3.20
C VAL A 148 8.53 -8.10 -3.20
N GLU A 149 8.97 -9.11 -2.43
CA GLU A 149 10.32 -9.68 -2.57
C GLU A 149 10.48 -10.14 -4.02
N THR A 150 10.96 -9.23 -4.87
CA THR A 150 11.40 -9.57 -6.21
C THR A 150 12.76 -10.22 -6.04
N ASN A 151 13.12 -11.11 -6.96
CA ASN A 151 14.44 -11.74 -7.03
C ASN A 151 15.55 -10.72 -7.43
N ILE A 152 15.48 -9.50 -6.91
CA ILE A 152 16.45 -8.42 -7.08
C ILE A 152 17.44 -8.57 -5.93
N HIS A 153 18.60 -9.12 -6.24
CA HIS A 153 19.70 -9.17 -5.28
C HIS A 153 20.19 -7.77 -4.92
N TYR A 154 20.80 -7.63 -3.74
CA TYR A 154 21.31 -6.34 -3.26
C TYR A 154 22.21 -5.65 -4.29
N PRO A 155 21.99 -4.36 -4.61
CA PRO A 155 22.64 -3.67 -5.72
C PRO A 155 24.05 -3.20 -5.33
N THR A 156 25.04 -4.06 -5.51
CA THR A 156 26.47 -3.72 -5.45
C THR A 156 27.00 -3.48 -6.86
N ASN A 157 28.09 -2.73 -7.01
CA ASN A 157 28.74 -2.55 -8.31
C ASN A 157 29.06 -3.90 -9.01
N ASN A 158 29.43 -4.93 -8.25
CA ASN A 158 29.72 -6.25 -8.80
C ASN A 158 28.44 -7.00 -9.25
N SER A 159 27.35 -6.95 -8.48
CA SER A 159 26.07 -7.55 -8.87
C SER A 159 25.46 -6.86 -10.09
N LEU A 160 25.49 -5.52 -10.13
CA LEU A 160 25.00 -4.75 -11.28
C LEU A 160 25.75 -5.12 -12.57
N VAL A 161 27.08 -5.17 -12.54
CA VAL A 161 27.88 -5.54 -13.73
C VAL A 161 27.60 -6.99 -14.16
N TRP A 162 27.42 -7.91 -13.21
CA TRP A 162 27.07 -9.30 -13.51
C TRP A 162 25.69 -9.42 -14.14
N ASP A 163 24.71 -8.67 -13.64
CA ASP A 163 23.35 -8.63 -14.19
C ASP A 163 23.36 -8.12 -15.63
N CYS A 164 24.07 -7.03 -15.92
CA CYS A 164 24.19 -6.52 -17.29
C CYS A 164 24.83 -7.54 -18.26
N ILE A 165 25.84 -8.30 -17.81
CA ILE A 165 26.48 -9.34 -18.64
C ILE A 165 25.50 -10.50 -18.91
N LYS A 166 24.77 -10.96 -17.89
CA LYS A 166 23.75 -12.00 -18.05
C LYS A 166 22.64 -11.56 -19.01
N ASP A 167 22.14 -10.34 -18.85
CA ASP A 167 21.07 -9.83 -19.70
C ASP A 167 21.52 -9.64 -21.14
N SER A 168 22.73 -9.13 -21.35
CA SER A 168 23.32 -9.03 -22.69
C SER A 168 23.43 -10.42 -23.36
N HIS A 169 23.90 -11.44 -22.64
CA HIS A 169 23.94 -12.81 -23.14
C HIS A 169 22.54 -13.35 -23.44
N ARG A 170 21.56 -13.15 -22.54
CA ARG A 170 20.17 -13.59 -22.73
C ARG A 170 19.57 -12.98 -24.01
N LEU A 171 19.75 -11.68 -24.21
CA LEU A 171 19.27 -10.97 -25.40
C LEU A 171 19.95 -11.46 -26.68
N LEU A 172 21.28 -11.69 -26.65
CA LEU A 172 22.01 -12.26 -27.79
C LEU A 172 21.52 -13.67 -28.14
N THR A 173 21.24 -14.51 -27.14
CA THR A 173 20.68 -15.85 -27.35
C THR A 173 19.31 -15.77 -28.02
N GLN A 174 18.42 -14.88 -27.52
CA GLN A 174 17.10 -14.66 -28.13
C GLN A 174 17.23 -14.20 -29.58
N LEU A 175 18.09 -13.20 -29.84
CA LEU A 175 18.33 -12.69 -31.20
C LEU A 175 18.90 -13.77 -32.13
N SER A 176 19.80 -14.63 -31.63
CA SER A 176 20.39 -15.72 -32.42
C SER A 176 19.38 -16.80 -32.82
N ALA A 177 18.26 -16.93 -32.09
CA ALA A 177 17.18 -17.83 -32.45
C ALA A 177 16.33 -17.29 -33.62
N GLU A 178 16.27 -15.97 -33.77
CA GLU A 178 15.49 -15.29 -34.81
C GLU A 178 16.32 -15.03 -36.09
N VAL A 179 17.63 -14.77 -35.94
CA VAL A 179 18.52 -14.42 -37.06
C VAL A 179 19.39 -15.61 -37.48
N LYS A 180 19.29 -16.03 -38.75
CA LYS A 180 20.19 -17.06 -39.32
C LYS A 180 21.60 -16.47 -39.53
N LYS A 181 22.61 -17.13 -38.94
CA LYS A 181 24.06 -16.80 -38.97
C LYS A 181 24.48 -15.59 -38.11
N MET A 182 24.37 -15.75 -36.80
CA MET A 182 24.97 -14.84 -35.84
C MET A 182 25.98 -15.59 -34.96
N ASP A 183 27.26 -15.27 -35.10
CA ASP A 183 28.33 -15.84 -34.27
C ASP A 183 28.69 -14.88 -33.14
N TRP A 184 28.75 -15.41 -31.92
CA TRP A 184 28.96 -14.63 -30.72
C TRP A 184 29.59 -15.51 -29.63
N ARG A 185 30.53 -14.93 -28.88
CA ARG A 185 31.23 -15.56 -27.76
C ARG A 185 30.48 -15.42 -26.45
N ASP A 186 30.39 -16.50 -25.70
CA ASP A 186 29.84 -16.50 -24.34
C ASP A 186 30.87 -16.02 -23.31
N TYR A 187 30.61 -14.88 -22.68
CA TYR A 187 31.41 -14.32 -21.59
C TYR A 187 30.88 -14.66 -20.19
N THR A 188 29.72 -15.32 -20.07
CA THR A 188 29.05 -15.53 -18.77
C THR A 188 29.83 -16.44 -17.84
N LYS A 189 30.51 -17.46 -18.36
CA LYS A 189 31.31 -18.40 -17.54
C LYS A 189 32.46 -17.68 -16.82
N ASP A 190 33.21 -16.86 -17.56
CA ASP A 190 34.34 -16.11 -16.99
C ASP A 190 33.87 -14.98 -16.07
N ALA A 191 32.78 -14.30 -16.44
CA ALA A 191 32.16 -13.27 -15.63
C ALA A 191 31.59 -13.82 -14.31
N LYS A 192 30.96 -15.01 -14.32
CA LYS A 192 30.47 -15.69 -13.11
C LYS A 192 31.60 -16.06 -12.17
N ARG A 193 32.70 -16.60 -12.73
CA ARG A 193 33.90 -16.96 -11.96
C ARG A 193 34.52 -15.73 -11.31
N THR A 194 34.59 -14.61 -12.03
CA THR A 194 35.16 -13.36 -11.52
C THR A 194 34.24 -12.71 -10.48
N PHE A 195 32.92 -12.70 -10.71
CA PHE A 195 31.91 -12.28 -9.75
C PHE A 195 32.05 -12.99 -8.41
N PHE A 196 32.18 -14.32 -8.42
CA PHE A 196 32.39 -15.12 -7.21
C PHE A 196 33.70 -14.77 -6.50
N LYS A 197 34.80 -14.53 -7.24
CA LYS A 197 36.08 -14.14 -6.66
C LYS A 197 36.02 -12.78 -5.99
N ILE A 198 35.35 -11.80 -6.59
CA ILE A 198 35.20 -10.46 -6.01
C ILE A 198 34.49 -10.53 -4.65
N ASN A 199 33.40 -11.31 -4.56
CA ASN A 199 32.63 -11.44 -3.31
C ASN A 199 33.40 -12.16 -2.20
N ASN A 200 34.29 -13.10 -2.54
CA ASN A 200 35.05 -13.87 -1.55
C ASN A 200 36.43 -13.28 -1.20
N THR A 201 36.93 -12.30 -1.95
CA THR A 201 38.25 -11.69 -1.72
C THR A 201 38.15 -10.64 -0.62
N LYS A 202 38.93 -10.79 0.46
CA LYS A 202 38.94 -9.87 1.62
C LYS A 202 39.86 -8.65 1.46
N SER A 203 40.94 -8.77 0.69
CA SER A 203 41.91 -7.68 0.44
C SER A 203 41.34 -6.66 -0.56
N GLY A 204 41.39 -5.37 -0.21
CA GLY A 204 40.85 -4.27 -1.01
C GLY A 204 41.50 -4.14 -2.39
N ASP A 205 42.83 -4.09 -2.45
CA ASP A 205 43.57 -3.92 -3.72
C ASP A 205 43.29 -5.04 -4.71
N LYS A 206 43.33 -6.30 -4.25
CA LYS A 206 43.00 -7.47 -5.07
C LYS A 206 41.54 -7.46 -5.55
N ARG A 207 40.63 -6.90 -4.76
CA ARG A 207 39.21 -6.79 -5.13
C ARG A 207 39.02 -5.77 -6.25
N ILE A 208 39.77 -4.65 -6.22
CA ILE A 208 39.76 -3.62 -7.27
C ILE A 208 40.28 -4.21 -8.59
N ASP A 209 41.39 -4.96 -8.57
CA ASP A 209 41.94 -5.61 -9.77
C ASP A 209 40.94 -6.59 -10.40
N LEU A 210 40.27 -7.39 -9.57
CA LEU A 210 39.24 -8.31 -10.02
C LEU A 210 38.01 -7.59 -10.59
N PHE A 211 37.62 -6.46 -9.98
CA PHE A 211 36.53 -5.63 -10.49
C PHE A 211 36.88 -4.98 -11.84
N ASN A 212 38.10 -4.47 -12.00
CA ASN A 212 38.60 -3.96 -13.29
C ASN A 212 38.57 -5.05 -14.37
N LYS A 213 38.96 -6.29 -14.02
CA LYS A 213 38.84 -7.44 -14.92
C LYS A 213 37.39 -7.73 -15.32
N GLN A 214 36.44 -7.60 -14.38
CA GLN A 214 35.01 -7.74 -14.64
C GLN A 214 34.51 -6.64 -15.59
N LEU A 215 34.93 -5.38 -15.40
CA LEU A 215 34.60 -4.26 -16.28
C LEU A 215 35.14 -4.44 -17.70
N ILE A 216 36.34 -4.99 -17.87
CA ILE A 216 36.88 -5.33 -19.19
C ILE A 216 35.97 -6.36 -19.89
N THR A 217 35.49 -7.37 -19.14
CA THR A 217 34.56 -8.37 -19.66
C THR A 217 33.22 -7.75 -20.04
N PHE A 218 32.71 -6.85 -19.21
CA PHE A 218 31.50 -6.10 -19.48
C PHE A 218 31.61 -5.26 -20.76
N THR A 219 32.73 -4.54 -20.93
CA THR A 219 33.02 -3.75 -22.13
C THR A 219 33.05 -4.61 -23.39
N LYS A 220 33.65 -5.81 -23.32
CA LYS A 220 33.63 -6.79 -24.43
C LYS A 220 32.21 -7.22 -24.76
N CYS A 221 31.37 -7.44 -23.75
CA CYS A 221 29.97 -7.81 -23.92
C CYS A 221 29.15 -6.69 -24.58
N ILE A 222 29.32 -5.43 -24.15
CA ILE A 222 28.70 -4.25 -24.79
C ILE A 222 29.11 -4.15 -26.26
N ASN A 223 30.42 -4.25 -26.55
CA ASN A 223 30.92 -4.16 -27.92
C ASN A 223 30.35 -5.27 -28.82
N GLN A 224 30.15 -6.46 -28.27
CA GLN A 224 29.55 -7.58 -28.98
C GLN A 224 28.07 -7.34 -29.30
N VAL A 225 27.29 -6.85 -28.33
CA VAL A 225 25.89 -6.45 -28.55
C VAL A 225 25.81 -5.33 -29.59
N ALA A 226 26.66 -4.30 -29.50
CA ALA A 226 26.71 -3.23 -30.49
C ALA A 226 27.05 -3.74 -31.89
N ASN A 227 27.98 -4.69 -32.01
CA ASN A 227 28.33 -5.31 -33.28
C ASN A 227 27.21 -6.19 -33.84
N ALA A 228 26.45 -6.87 -32.98
CA ALA A 228 25.27 -7.63 -33.37
C ALA A 228 24.22 -6.73 -34.04
N VAL A 229 23.90 -5.61 -33.37
CA VAL A 229 22.91 -4.62 -33.86
C VAL A 229 23.35 -3.99 -35.17
N LYS A 230 24.64 -3.66 -35.32
CA LYS A 230 25.18 -3.13 -36.59
C LYS A 230 25.08 -4.13 -37.73
N LYS A 231 25.35 -5.41 -37.48
CA LYS A 231 25.26 -6.46 -38.51
C LYS A 231 23.82 -6.76 -38.92
N SER A 232 22.86 -6.72 -37.99
CA SER A 232 21.45 -6.91 -38.32
C SER A 232 20.87 -5.78 -39.19
N GLN A 233 21.39 -4.55 -39.07
CA GLN A 233 20.98 -3.43 -39.94
C GLN A 233 21.46 -3.54 -41.39
N VAL A 234 22.49 -4.35 -41.66
CA VAL A 234 23.07 -4.52 -43.02
C VAL A 234 22.41 -5.67 -43.79
N VAL A 235 21.57 -6.48 -43.14
CA VAL A 235 20.94 -7.68 -43.70
C VAL A 235 19.44 -7.47 -44.01
N VAL A 236 18.95 -6.23 -43.88
CA VAL A 236 17.61 -5.82 -44.35
C VAL A 236 17.71 -5.23 -45.74
#